data_AF-A0A7C7PSE0-F1
#
_entry.id   AF-A0A7C7PSE0-F1
#
_cell.length_a   1.000
_cell.length_b   1.000
_cell.length_c   1.000
_cell.angle_alpha   90.00
_cell.angle_beta   90.00
_cell.angle_gamma   90.00
#
_symmetry.space_group_name_H-M   'P 1'
#
loop_
_entity.id
_entity.type
_entity.pdbx_description
1 polymer ?
#
loop_
_entity_poly.entity_id
_entity_poly.type
_entity_poly.pdbx_seq_one_letter_code
_entity_poly.pdbx_strand_id
1 'polypeptide(L)'
;MKKILGCAALLATSITANNLHAANWLMLQGTESSSSAPRAKVWGFIQPEFQSANGTELAAGPWKGQDAAFNLIGPDLDSNSTFQIRRARLGVRGTGFGLDSGVNYFLLVEAGNNGITKLG
;
A
#
# COMPACT_ATOMS: atom_id res chain seq x y z
N MET A 1 21.41 33.96 -40.65
CA MET A 1 22.48 33.01 -40.25
C MET A 1 22.47 32.68 -38.76
N LYS A 2 22.52 33.64 -37.82
CA LYS A 2 22.46 33.37 -36.35
C LYS A 2 21.28 32.51 -35.87
N LYS A 3 20.07 32.71 -36.44
CA LYS A 3 18.87 31.90 -36.09
C LYS A 3 18.98 30.43 -36.55
N ILE A 4 19.60 30.19 -37.70
CA ILE A 4 19.80 28.85 -38.26
C ILE A 4 20.87 28.09 -37.46
N LEU A 5 21.93 28.80 -37.05
CA LEU A 5 23.00 28.23 -36.23
C LEU A 5 22.50 27.86 -34.82
N GLY A 6 21.59 28.65 -34.24
CA GLY A 6 20.94 28.34 -32.96
C GLY A 6 20.04 27.11 -33.03
N CYS A 7 19.23 26.97 -34.10
CA CYS A 7 18.42 25.77 -34.31
C CYS A 7 19.27 24.51 -34.54
N ALA A 8 20.36 24.62 -35.30
CA ALA A 8 21.28 23.51 -35.53
C ALA A 8 21.98 23.05 -34.25
N ALA A 9 22.34 23.98 -33.36
CA ALA A 9 22.94 23.66 -32.06
C ALA A 9 21.95 22.95 -31.11
N LEU A 10 20.67 23.33 -31.11
CA LEU A 10 19.60 22.67 -30.34
C LEU A 10 19.25 21.27 -30.87
N LEU A 11 19.32 21.08 -32.19
CA LEU A 11 19.16 19.76 -32.82
C LEU A 11 20.35 18.83 -32.56
N ALA A 12 21.57 19.37 -32.53
CA ALA A 12 22.76 18.58 -32.23
C ALA A 12 22.79 18.08 -30.76
N THR A 13 22.33 18.90 -29.80
CA THR A 13 22.28 18.51 -28.37
C THR A 13 21.14 17.54 -28.05
N SER A 14 20.09 17.47 -28.87
CA SER A 14 19.00 16.50 -28.70
C SER A 14 19.33 15.11 -29.26
N ILE A 15 20.29 15.00 -30.20
CA ILE A 15 20.78 13.70 -30.72
C ILE A 15 21.72 13.00 -29.72
N THR A 16 22.37 13.76 -28.83
CA THR A 16 23.16 13.22 -27.71
C THR A 16 22.35 12.99 -26.44
N ALA A 17 21.01 13.08 -26.51
CA ALA A 17 20.16 12.75 -25.37
C ALA A 17 20.36 11.27 -25.03
N ASN A 18 21.03 11.04 -23.90
CA ASN A 18 21.37 9.73 -23.38
C ASN A 18 20.17 8.78 -23.44
N ASN A 19 20.42 7.52 -23.82
CA ASN A 19 19.43 6.44 -23.76
C ASN A 19 18.65 6.54 -22.45
N LEU A 20 17.36 6.84 -22.55
CA LEU A 20 16.46 6.81 -21.41
C LEU A 20 16.33 5.34 -21.01
N HIS A 21 17.24 4.86 -20.16
CA HIS A 21 17.17 3.52 -19.60
C HIS A 21 15.98 3.49 -18.65
N ALA A 22 14.79 3.28 -19.20
CA ALA A 22 13.67 2.84 -18.39
C ALA A 22 14.13 1.58 -17.67
N ALA A 23 14.11 1.61 -16.34
CA ALA A 23 14.42 0.43 -15.56
C ALA A 23 13.39 -0.64 -15.95
N ASN A 24 13.85 -1.73 -16.57
CA ASN A 24 13.00 -2.87 -16.84
C ASN A 24 12.79 -3.61 -15.51
N TRP A 25 11.77 -3.22 -14.77
CA TRP A 25 11.45 -3.76 -13.44
C TRP A 25 11.15 -5.26 -13.48
N LEU A 26 10.76 -5.80 -14.64
CA LEU A 26 10.58 -7.24 -14.84
C LEU A 26 11.92 -7.97 -14.89
N MET A 27 12.94 -7.36 -15.50
CA MET A 27 14.30 -7.93 -15.56
C MET A 27 15.09 -7.79 -14.25
N LEU A 28 14.69 -6.89 -13.34
CA LEU A 28 15.34 -6.72 -12.04
C LEU A 28 14.85 -7.71 -10.98
N GLN A 29 13.84 -8.54 -11.28
CA GLN A 29 13.36 -9.56 -10.36
C GLN A 29 14.29 -10.77 -10.40
N GLY A 30 14.79 -11.19 -9.23
CA GLY A 30 15.59 -12.42 -9.12
C GLY A 30 17.04 -12.33 -9.60
N THR A 31 17.56 -11.13 -9.90
CA THR A 31 19.00 -10.91 -10.20
C THR A 31 19.88 -10.82 -8.95
N GLU A 32 19.28 -10.99 -7.77
CA GLU A 32 19.99 -10.96 -6.50
C GLU A 32 20.78 -12.27 -6.33
N SER A 33 22.00 -12.22 -5.78
CA SER A 33 22.76 -13.45 -5.55
C SER A 33 22.02 -14.39 -4.60
N SER A 34 22.26 -15.70 -4.72
CA SER A 34 21.61 -16.77 -3.94
C SER A 34 21.83 -16.71 -2.42
N SER A 35 22.43 -15.63 -1.90
CA SER A 35 22.64 -15.36 -0.46
C SER A 35 22.53 -13.87 -0.11
N SER A 36 21.96 -13.04 -0.99
CA SER A 36 21.83 -11.59 -0.80
C SER A 36 20.66 -11.20 0.11
N ALA A 37 19.62 -12.03 0.18
CA ALA A 37 18.45 -11.76 1.01
C ALA A 37 18.62 -12.28 2.45
N PRO A 38 18.24 -11.50 3.48
CA PRO A 38 18.23 -11.96 4.86
C PRO A 38 17.35 -13.20 5.04
N ARG A 39 17.81 -14.16 5.86
CA ARG A 39 17.03 -15.36 6.20
C ARG A 39 15.66 -15.03 6.77
N ALA A 40 15.58 -13.97 7.57
CA ALA A 40 14.34 -13.45 8.11
C ALA A 40 14.45 -11.92 8.26
N LYS A 41 13.46 -11.21 7.71
CA LYS A 41 13.23 -9.78 7.90
C LYS A 41 11.90 -9.60 8.62
N VAL A 42 11.99 -9.16 9.86
CA VAL A 42 10.83 -8.76 10.66
C VAL A 42 10.44 -7.34 10.29
N TRP A 43 9.15 -7.10 10.13
CA TRP A 43 8.59 -5.77 9.89
C TRP A 43 7.20 -5.68 10.49
N GLY A 44 6.72 -4.46 10.72
CA GLY A 44 5.38 -4.25 11.23
C GLY A 44 5.02 -2.79 11.30
N PHE A 45 3.76 -2.54 11.63
CA PHE A 45 3.25 -1.19 11.90
C PHE A 45 1.98 -1.25 12.76
N ILE A 46 1.69 -0.10 13.37
CA ILE A 46 0.40 0.18 14.02
C ILE A 46 -0.23 1.39 13.33
N GLN A 47 -1.55 1.35 13.15
CA GLN A 47 -2.34 2.41 12.52
C GLN A 47 -3.45 2.84 13.51
N PRO A 48 -3.15 3.82 14.38
CA PRO A 48 -4.20 4.51 15.12
C PRO A 48 -5.01 5.38 14.17
N GLU A 49 -6.32 5.45 14.40
CA GLU A 49 -7.24 6.17 13.54
C GLU A 49 -8.38 6.76 14.36
N PHE A 50 -8.75 8.01 14.04
CA PHE A 50 -9.96 8.64 14.52
C PHE A 50 -10.85 8.94 13.31
N GLN A 51 -12.11 8.52 13.38
CA GLN A 51 -13.12 8.83 12.38
C GLN A 51 -14.33 9.46 13.05
N SER A 52 -14.98 10.39 12.34
CA SER A 52 -16.24 11.01 12.75
C SER A 52 -17.10 11.30 11.52
N ALA A 53 -18.40 11.02 11.64
CA ALA A 53 -19.44 11.25 10.65
C ALA A 53 -20.63 11.97 11.30
N ASN A 54 -21.44 12.65 10.49
CA ASN A 54 -22.52 13.53 10.96
C ASN A 54 -23.72 12.80 11.61
N GLY A 55 -23.70 11.47 11.69
CA GLY A 55 -24.68 10.70 12.47
C GLY A 55 -26.14 10.95 12.10
N THR A 56 -26.47 11.13 10.82
CA THR A 56 -27.86 11.42 10.45
C THR A 56 -28.71 10.15 10.43
N GLU A 57 -29.92 10.25 10.98
CA GLU A 57 -30.94 9.20 10.92
C GLU A 57 -31.58 9.10 9.53
N LEU A 58 -32.17 7.94 9.23
CA LEU A 58 -32.93 7.71 8.01
C LEU A 58 -34.22 8.52 8.01
N ALA A 59 -34.40 9.39 7.01
CA ALA A 59 -35.55 10.28 6.90
C ALA A 59 -36.87 9.56 6.48
N ALA A 60 -36.77 8.40 5.82
CA ALA A 60 -37.90 7.65 5.29
C ALA A 60 -37.60 6.14 5.18
N GLY A 61 -38.66 5.34 5.02
CA GLY A 61 -38.58 3.88 4.86
C GLY A 61 -38.90 3.09 6.14
N PRO A 62 -38.81 1.74 6.09
CA PRO A 62 -39.16 0.86 7.22
C PRO A 62 -38.32 1.09 8.49
N TRP A 63 -37.12 1.63 8.34
CA TRP A 63 -36.15 1.92 9.41
C TRP A 63 -36.02 3.42 9.72
N LYS A 64 -37.04 4.22 9.40
CA LYS A 64 -37.05 5.66 9.68
C LYS A 64 -36.76 5.93 11.16
N GLY A 65 -35.88 6.90 11.43
CA GLY A 65 -35.45 7.28 12.78
C GLY A 65 -34.36 6.37 13.38
N GLN A 66 -33.86 5.39 12.62
CA GLN A 66 -32.63 4.68 12.96
C GLN A 66 -31.42 5.37 12.33
N ASP A 67 -30.25 5.20 12.94
CA ASP A 67 -29.00 5.67 12.38
C ASP A 67 -28.78 5.10 10.98
N ALA A 68 -28.42 5.96 10.04
CA ALA A 68 -28.11 5.51 8.71
C ALA A 68 -26.78 4.74 8.71
N ALA A 69 -26.78 3.48 8.29
CA ALA A 69 -25.59 2.62 8.32
C ALA A 69 -24.37 3.22 7.59
N PHE A 70 -24.57 4.07 6.58
CA PHE A 70 -23.49 4.78 5.88
C PHE A 70 -22.86 5.95 6.67
N ASN A 71 -23.47 6.35 7.78
CA ASN A 71 -22.93 7.33 8.74
C ASN A 71 -22.33 6.66 9.98
N LEU A 72 -22.34 5.33 10.06
CA LEU A 72 -21.71 4.57 11.13
C LEU A 72 -20.34 4.11 10.66
N ILE A 73 -19.38 4.10 11.58
CA ILE A 73 -18.00 3.75 11.28
C ILE A 73 -17.86 2.22 11.32
N GLY A 74 -17.47 1.65 10.18
CA GLY A 74 -17.18 0.22 10.08
C GLY A 74 -15.88 -0.18 10.82
N PRO A 75 -15.72 -1.46 11.18
CA PRO A 75 -16.60 -2.58 10.83
C PRO A 75 -17.77 -2.82 11.80
N ASP A 76 -17.73 -2.28 13.03
CA ASP A 76 -18.74 -2.58 14.05
C ASP A 76 -20.09 -1.88 13.80
N LEU A 77 -20.11 -0.77 13.05
CA LEU A 77 -21.32 -0.02 12.67
C LEU A 77 -22.21 0.35 13.86
N ASP A 78 -21.61 0.66 15.01
CA ASP A 78 -22.32 0.98 16.26
C ASP A 78 -22.19 2.46 16.68
N SER A 79 -21.26 3.19 16.07
CA SER A 79 -20.96 4.58 16.39
C SER A 79 -20.64 5.39 15.13
N ASN A 80 -21.03 6.67 15.14
CA ASN A 80 -20.65 7.64 14.12
C ASN A 80 -19.30 8.33 14.41
N SER A 81 -18.69 8.09 15.58
CA SER A 81 -17.41 8.67 15.98
C SER A 81 -16.62 7.67 16.83
N THR A 82 -15.39 7.35 16.41
CA THR A 82 -14.58 6.34 17.10
C THR A 82 -13.09 6.60 16.96
N PHE A 83 -12.36 6.30 18.03
CA PHE A 83 -10.91 6.14 18.02
C PHE A 83 -10.58 4.65 18.11
N GLN A 84 -9.80 4.14 17.15
CA GLN A 84 -9.49 2.72 17.07
C GLN A 84 -8.10 2.46 16.50
N ILE A 85 -7.53 1.32 16.85
CA ILE A 85 -6.40 0.75 16.10
C ILE A 85 -6.99 0.01 14.91
N ARG A 86 -6.98 0.63 13.73
CA ARG A 86 -7.54 0.00 12.54
C ARG A 86 -6.72 -1.21 12.10
N ARG A 87 -5.39 -1.09 12.17
CA ARG A 87 -4.45 -2.16 11.81
C ARG A 87 -3.25 -2.20 12.72
N ALA A 88 -2.92 -3.39 13.18
CA ALA A 88 -1.64 -3.73 13.77
C ALA A 88 -1.13 -4.97 13.03
N ARG A 89 0.01 -4.85 12.35
CA ARG A 89 0.57 -5.95 11.57
C ARG A 89 1.98 -6.24 12.02
N LEU A 90 2.28 -7.53 12.13
CA LEU A 90 3.61 -8.05 12.34
C LEU A 90 3.86 -9.13 11.31
N GLY A 91 4.90 -8.95 10.52
CA GLY A 91 5.26 -9.85 9.44
C GLY A 91 6.70 -10.28 9.50
N VAL A 92 6.95 -11.49 9.00
CA VAL A 92 8.27 -12.05 8.78
C VAL A 92 8.35 -12.53 7.35
N ARG A 93 9.38 -12.11 6.62
CA ARG A 93 9.65 -12.60 5.26
C ARG A 93 11.11 -12.97 5.11
N GLY A 94 11.42 -13.88 4.21
CA GLY A 94 12.80 -14.30 3.97
C GLY A 94 12.91 -15.33 2.86
N THR A 95 14.12 -15.86 2.69
CA THR A 95 14.44 -16.94 1.75
C THR A 95 14.52 -18.29 2.47
N GLY A 96 14.26 -19.37 1.73
CA GLY A 96 14.09 -20.72 2.23
C GLY A 96 15.14 -21.11 3.27
N PHE A 97 14.68 -21.65 4.39
CA PHE A 97 15.41 -21.94 5.62
C PHE A 97 16.68 -22.80 5.42
N GLY A 98 17.75 -22.25 4.84
CA GLY A 98 19.01 -22.96 4.58
C GLY A 98 18.93 -24.15 3.61
N LEU A 99 17.76 -24.41 3.00
CA LEU A 99 17.51 -25.57 2.11
C LEU A 99 17.47 -25.18 0.63
N ASP A 100 16.95 -24.00 0.31
CA ASP A 100 16.85 -23.47 -1.06
C ASP A 100 16.67 -21.95 -1.03
N SER A 101 17.54 -21.20 -1.72
CA SER A 101 17.45 -19.75 -1.86
C SER A 101 16.58 -19.28 -3.02
N GLY A 102 16.06 -20.20 -3.84
CA GLY A 102 15.07 -19.92 -4.88
C GLY A 102 13.65 -19.73 -4.37
N VAL A 103 13.36 -20.14 -3.13
CA VAL A 103 12.02 -20.04 -2.52
C VAL A 103 11.97 -18.90 -1.49
N ASN A 104 10.98 -18.03 -1.62
CA ASN A 104 10.69 -16.97 -0.65
C ASN A 104 9.49 -17.36 0.21
N TYR A 105 9.50 -16.94 1.48
CA TYR A 105 8.36 -17.10 2.38
C TYR A 105 7.92 -15.75 2.95
N PHE A 106 6.63 -15.66 3.28
CA PHE A 106 6.02 -14.49 3.90
C PHE A 106 4.93 -14.96 4.87
N LEU A 107 5.08 -14.61 6.14
CA LEU A 107 4.12 -14.84 7.20
C LEU A 107 3.70 -13.49 7.78
N LEU A 108 2.39 -13.31 7.99
CA LEU A 108 1.82 -12.07 8.49
C LEU A 108 0.72 -12.39 9.49
N VAL A 109 0.78 -11.74 10.64
CA VAL A 109 -0.34 -11.68 11.58
C VAL A 109 -0.95 -10.28 11.54
N GLU A 110 -2.29 -10.21 11.59
CA GLU A 110 -3.06 -8.97 11.54
C GLU A 110 -4.01 -8.91 12.74
N ALA A 111 -4.00 -7.77 13.41
CA ALA A 111 -4.89 -7.40 14.51
C ALA A 111 -5.44 -5.97 14.27
N GLY A 112 -6.37 -5.54 15.11
CA GLY A 112 -7.05 -4.24 15.02
C GLY A 112 -8.53 -4.38 14.66
N ASN A 113 -9.19 -3.24 14.45
CA ASN A 113 -10.60 -3.19 14.07
C ASN A 113 -10.74 -2.93 12.57
N ASN A 114 -10.88 -4.00 11.78
CA ASN A 114 -11.02 -3.94 10.33
C ASN A 114 -11.75 -5.18 9.79
N GLY A 115 -12.09 -5.17 8.49
CA GLY A 115 -12.85 -6.25 7.85
C GLY A 115 -12.13 -7.60 7.71
N ILE A 116 -10.88 -7.76 8.17
CA ILE A 116 -10.20 -9.07 8.24
C ILE A 116 -10.38 -9.69 9.63
N THR A 117 -10.34 -8.86 10.68
CA THR A 117 -10.36 -9.31 12.08
C THR A 117 -11.75 -9.29 12.70
N LYS A 118 -12.68 -8.55 12.08
CA LYS A 118 -14.08 -8.44 12.46
C LYS A 118 -14.95 -8.75 11.25
N LEU A 119 -15.80 -9.76 11.40
CA LEU A 119 -16.92 -10.00 10.51
C LEU A 119 -18.06 -9.16 11.08
N GLY A 120 -18.40 -8.06 10.41
CA GLY A 120 -19.48 -7.16 10.83
C GLY A 120 -20.82 -7.88 10.95
#